data_AF-H9V7F6-F1
#
_entry.id   AF-H9V7F6-F1
#
_cell.length_a   1.000
_cell.length_b   1.000
_cell.length_c   1.000
_cell.angle_alpha   90.00
_cell.angle_beta   90.00
_cell.angle_gamma   90.00
#
_symmetry.space_group_name_H-M   'P 1'
#
loop_
_entity.id
_entity.type
_entity.pdbx_description
1 polymer ?
#
loop_
_entity_poly.entity_id
_entity_poly.type
_entity_poly.pdbx_seq_one_letter_code
_entity_poly.pdbx_strand_id
1 'polypeptide(L)'
;YAAPQEFLEKNIRLKPDLDALGAQGDIGWYCCRAILWANDYQMPQNVRAMPAPTFNAAGVIMSCGATFMWEDGRLATYHVSFLSHAAMNLIVQGTRGTLHVEDFCIPFEETKASFKFISDMKPKPLFLGWENR
;
A
#
# COMPACT_ATOMS: atom_id res chain seq x y z
N TYR A 1 10.79 -6.14 11.36
CA TYR A 1 11.37 -7.16 10.50
C TYR A 1 11.57 -6.56 9.12
N ALA A 2 12.80 -6.23 8.73
CA ALA A 2 13.18 -6.03 7.32
C ALA A 2 13.73 -7.35 6.76
N ALA A 3 13.87 -7.50 5.44
CA ALA A 3 14.37 -8.75 4.88
C ALA A 3 15.76 -9.10 5.45
N PRO A 4 15.98 -10.33 5.94
CA PRO A 4 17.26 -10.74 6.49
C PRO A 4 18.33 -10.82 5.40
N GLN A 5 19.61 -10.72 5.78
CA GLN A 5 20.72 -10.73 4.82
C GLN A 5 20.71 -11.97 3.90
N GLU A 6 20.39 -13.15 4.43
CA GLU A 6 20.30 -14.36 3.61
C GLU A 6 19.22 -14.26 2.52
N PHE A 7 18.09 -13.62 2.82
CA PHE A 7 17.06 -13.34 1.81
C PHE A 7 17.64 -12.43 0.72
N LEU A 8 18.36 -11.37 1.12
CA LEU A 8 18.95 -10.39 0.21
C LEU A 8 19.99 -10.99 -0.76
N GLU A 9 20.64 -12.08 -0.36
CA GLU A 9 21.71 -12.70 -1.16
C GLU A 9 21.22 -13.86 -2.03
N LYS A 10 20.32 -14.69 -1.50
CA LYS A 10 20.01 -16.02 -2.08
C LYS A 10 18.61 -16.14 -2.65
N ASN A 11 17.67 -15.26 -2.28
CA ASN A 11 16.27 -15.45 -2.67
C ASN A 11 16.08 -15.29 -4.18
N ILE A 12 15.24 -16.16 -4.76
CA ILE A 12 14.91 -16.17 -6.19
C ILE A 12 14.29 -14.84 -6.66
N ARG A 13 13.61 -14.11 -5.76
CA ARG A 13 13.00 -12.80 -6.01
C ARG A 13 14.01 -11.70 -6.30
N LEU A 14 15.29 -11.96 -6.05
CA LEU A 14 16.37 -11.00 -6.23
C LEU A 14 17.28 -11.36 -7.41
N LYS A 15 16.86 -12.34 -8.22
CA LYS A 15 17.58 -12.86 -9.37
C LYS A 15 16.81 -12.49 -10.65
N PRO A 16 17.42 -11.76 -11.59
CA PRO A 16 16.74 -11.28 -12.80
C PRO A 16 16.37 -12.41 -13.78
N ASP A 17 16.92 -13.60 -13.61
CA ASP A 17 16.66 -14.81 -14.40
C ASP A 17 15.63 -15.76 -13.76
N LEU A 18 15.09 -15.41 -12.59
CA LEU A 18 14.04 -16.16 -11.87
C LEU A 18 12.81 -15.27 -11.62
N ASP A 19 12.50 -14.96 -10.36
CA ASP A 19 11.37 -14.09 -9.96
C ASP A 19 11.78 -12.61 -10.07
N ALA A 20 12.07 -12.17 -11.29
CA ALA A 20 12.78 -10.93 -11.61
C ALA A 20 12.06 -9.63 -11.24
N LEU A 21 10.76 -9.68 -10.93
CA LEU A 21 9.95 -8.50 -10.60
C LEU A 21 10.21 -7.95 -9.18
N GLY A 22 10.99 -8.66 -8.36
CA GLY A 22 11.41 -8.18 -7.04
C GLY A 22 10.25 -7.82 -6.12
N ALA A 23 10.42 -6.75 -5.34
CA ALA A 23 9.41 -6.30 -4.37
C ALA A 23 8.09 -5.94 -5.05
N GLN A 24 8.12 -5.47 -6.30
CA GLN A 24 6.94 -5.14 -7.08
C GLN A 24 6.11 -6.39 -7.42
N GLY A 25 6.76 -7.47 -7.86
CA GLY A 25 6.07 -8.71 -8.20
C GLY A 25 5.59 -9.46 -6.97
N ASP A 26 6.40 -9.50 -5.91
CA ASP A 26 6.13 -10.29 -4.72
C ASP A 26 5.10 -9.61 -3.79
N ILE A 27 5.35 -8.36 -3.40
CA ILE A 27 4.52 -7.62 -2.44
C ILE A 27 3.54 -6.71 -3.19
N GLY A 28 4.02 -6.02 -4.23
CA GLY A 28 3.20 -5.08 -5.01
C GLY A 28 1.97 -5.72 -5.65
N TRP A 29 2.01 -7.03 -5.93
CA TRP A 29 0.85 -7.78 -6.41
C TRP A 29 -0.34 -7.71 -5.47
N TYR A 30 -0.13 -7.87 -4.15
CA TYR A 30 -1.20 -7.77 -3.16
C TYR A 30 -1.78 -6.36 -3.09
N CYS A 31 -0.93 -5.33 -3.16
CA CYS A 31 -1.37 -3.94 -3.21
C CYS A 31 -2.21 -3.66 -4.46
N CYS A 32 -1.77 -4.09 -5.64
CA CYS A 32 -2.55 -3.98 -6.87
C CYS A 32 -3.91 -4.67 -6.75
N ARG A 33 -3.95 -5.87 -6.16
CA ARG A 33 -5.21 -6.60 -5.94
C ARG A 33 -6.15 -5.86 -5.00
N ALA A 34 -5.66 -5.37 -3.86
CA ALA A 34 -6.46 -4.64 -2.89
C ALA A 34 -7.01 -3.33 -3.48
N ILE A 35 -6.19 -2.61 -4.25
CA ILE A 35 -6.60 -1.39 -4.95
C ILE A 35 -7.71 -1.69 -5.96
N LEU A 36 -7.57 -2.74 -6.78
CA LEU A 36 -8.61 -3.13 -7.74
C LEU A 36 -9.89 -3.55 -7.01
N TRP A 37 -9.80 -4.36 -5.97
CA TRP A 37 -10.95 -4.75 -5.15
C TRP A 37 -11.70 -3.53 -4.59
N ALA A 38 -10.99 -2.56 -4.03
CA ALA A 38 -11.58 -1.33 -3.48
C ALA A 38 -12.24 -0.43 -4.56
N ASN A 39 -11.92 -0.65 -5.83
CA ASN A 39 -12.43 0.09 -6.99
C ASN A 39 -13.37 -0.75 -7.88
N ASP A 40 -13.99 -1.79 -7.31
CA ASP A 40 -14.91 -2.69 -8.02
C ASP A 40 -14.29 -3.34 -9.26
N TYR A 41 -12.99 -3.66 -9.15
CA TYR A 41 -12.15 -4.22 -10.22
C TYR A 41 -12.09 -3.40 -11.51
N GLN A 42 -12.55 -2.15 -11.48
CA GLN A 42 -12.43 -1.24 -12.61
C GLN A 42 -10.96 -0.86 -12.79
N MET A 43 -10.46 -0.98 -14.01
CA MET A 43 -9.09 -0.61 -14.33
C MET A 43 -8.86 0.89 -14.20
N PRO A 44 -7.71 1.34 -13.68
CA PRO A 44 -7.33 2.74 -13.73
C PRO A 44 -7.12 3.18 -15.19
N GLN A 45 -7.35 4.47 -15.46
CA GLN A 45 -7.00 5.06 -16.75
C GLN A 45 -5.49 5.18 -16.91
N ASN A 46 -4.78 5.50 -15.81
CA ASN A 46 -3.34 5.71 -15.82
C ASN A 46 -2.70 5.15 -14.54
N VAL A 47 -1.48 4.62 -14.68
CA VAL A 47 -0.62 4.26 -13.55
C VAL A 47 0.73 4.94 -13.72
N ARG A 48 1.23 5.57 -12.64
CA ARG A 48 2.52 6.25 -12.62
C ARG A 48 3.38 5.72 -11.49
N ALA A 49 4.59 5.26 -11.81
CA ALA A 49 5.57 4.90 -10.80
C ALA A 49 6.01 6.14 -10.00
N MET A 50 6.16 5.98 -8.69
CA MET A 50 6.77 7.00 -7.84
C MET A 50 8.26 7.15 -8.18
N PRO A 51 8.84 8.35 -8.08
CA PRO A 51 10.25 8.57 -8.37
C PRO A 51 11.16 7.83 -7.37
N ALA A 52 12.41 7.63 -7.78
CA ALA A 52 13.48 7.01 -6.98
C ALA A 52 13.19 5.58 -6.46
N PRO A 53 12.84 4.62 -7.33
CA PRO A 53 12.89 3.20 -6.95
C PRO A 53 14.32 2.80 -6.58
N THR A 54 14.43 1.84 -5.66
CA THR A 54 15.71 1.24 -5.28
C THR A 54 15.87 -0.09 -5.99
N PHE A 55 17.04 -0.34 -6.56
CA PHE A 55 17.41 -1.58 -7.22
C PHE A 55 18.60 -2.23 -6.53
N ASN A 56 18.72 -3.55 -6.63
CA ASN A 56 19.97 -4.24 -6.27
C ASN A 56 21.02 -4.10 -7.40
N ALA A 57 22.23 -4.60 -7.16
CA ALA A 57 23.32 -4.56 -8.14
C ALA A 57 22.99 -5.29 -9.47
N ALA A 58 22.03 -6.21 -9.46
CA ALA A 58 21.57 -6.94 -10.63
C ALA A 58 20.37 -6.25 -11.34
N GLY A 59 19.96 -5.06 -10.89
CA GLY A 59 18.87 -4.30 -11.49
C GLY A 59 17.46 -4.74 -11.07
N VAL A 60 17.31 -5.61 -10.07
CA VAL A 60 16.01 -6.06 -9.56
C VAL A 60 15.45 -5.05 -8.55
N ILE A 61 14.14 -4.79 -8.62
CA ILE A 61 13.45 -3.80 -7.77
C ILE A 61 13.44 -4.27 -6.31
N MET A 62 14.05 -3.48 -5.42
CA MET A 62 14.09 -3.70 -3.97
C MET A 62 13.03 -2.89 -3.23
N SER A 63 12.69 -1.71 -3.75
CA SER A 63 11.69 -0.81 -3.18
C SER A 63 11.11 0.09 -4.26
N CYS A 64 9.80 0.24 -4.31
CA CYS A 64 9.13 1.14 -5.24
C CYS A 64 7.72 1.51 -4.75
N GLY A 65 7.10 2.47 -5.44
CA GLY A 65 5.70 2.79 -5.25
C GLY A 65 5.05 3.19 -6.56
N ALA A 66 3.73 3.27 -6.56
CA ALA A 66 2.96 3.68 -7.73
C ALA A 66 1.68 4.42 -7.33
N THR A 67 1.17 5.22 -8.26
CA THR A 67 -0.10 5.95 -8.18
C THR A 67 -1.01 5.52 -9.31
N PHE A 68 -2.26 5.23 -9.00
CA PHE A 68 -3.32 4.77 -9.89
C PHE A 68 -4.39 5.84 -9.98
N MET A 69 -4.82 6.21 -11.18
CA MET A 69 -5.75 7.30 -11.43
C MET A 69 -6.90 6.83 -12.31
N TRP A 70 -8.13 7.11 -11.90
CA TRP A 70 -9.37 6.89 -12.69
C TRP A 70 -9.90 8.22 -13.22
N GLU A 71 -10.70 8.17 -14.29
CA GLU A 71 -11.27 9.38 -14.93
C GLU A 71 -12.22 10.15 -14.02
N ASP A 72 -12.91 9.45 -13.11
CA ASP A 72 -13.84 10.03 -12.15
C ASP A 72 -13.17 10.68 -10.93
N GLY A 73 -11.83 10.75 -10.93
CA GLY A 73 -11.04 11.40 -9.88
C GLY A 73 -10.65 10.48 -8.71
N ARG A 74 -11.02 9.19 -8.73
CA ARG A 74 -10.47 8.24 -7.75
C ARG A 74 -8.96 8.11 -7.91
N LEU A 75 -8.29 7.94 -6.77
CA LEU A 75 -6.84 7.82 -6.66
C LEU A 75 -6.50 6.67 -5.72
N ALA A 76 -5.45 5.92 -6.04
CA ALA A 76 -4.85 4.98 -5.11
C ALA A 76 -3.34 5.01 -5.21
N THR A 77 -2.66 4.70 -4.11
CA THR A 77 -1.20 4.63 -4.05
C THR A 77 -0.77 3.42 -3.24
N TYR A 78 0.40 2.86 -3.57
CA TYR A 78 1.10 1.95 -2.68
C TYR A 78 2.60 2.24 -2.65
N HIS A 79 3.25 1.72 -1.61
CA HIS A 79 4.69 1.57 -1.51
C HIS A 79 5.00 0.16 -1.03
N VAL A 80 5.99 -0.49 -1.65
CA VAL A 80 6.43 -1.85 -1.32
C VAL A 80 7.94 -1.90 -1.25
N SER A 81 8.48 -2.71 -0.32
CA SER A 81 9.91 -2.71 -0.02
C SER A 81 10.35 -4.00 0.66
N PHE A 82 11.47 -4.56 0.22
CA PHE A 82 12.22 -5.56 0.99
C PHE A 82 13.13 -4.92 2.05
N LEU A 83 13.31 -3.60 2.01
CA LEU A 83 14.26 -2.85 2.85
C LEU A 83 13.58 -2.21 4.07
N SER A 84 12.25 -2.24 4.15
CA SER A 84 11.46 -1.65 5.22
C SER A 84 10.93 -2.70 6.19
N HIS A 85 10.50 -2.27 7.37
CA HIS A 85 9.83 -3.16 8.32
C HIS A 85 8.51 -3.69 7.70
N ALA A 86 8.18 -4.95 7.97
CA ALA A 86 6.94 -5.59 7.57
C ALA A 86 5.70 -4.73 7.90
N ALA A 87 4.96 -4.36 6.87
CA ALA A 87 3.72 -3.60 6.98
C ALA A 87 2.74 -4.11 5.93
N MET A 88 1.48 -4.30 6.32
CA MET A 88 0.41 -4.84 5.48
C MET A 88 -0.84 -3.98 5.66
N ASN A 89 -0.67 -2.66 5.55
CA ASN A 89 -1.73 -1.69 5.80
C ASN A 89 -2.54 -1.44 4.52
N LEU A 90 -3.87 -1.44 4.67
CA LEU A 90 -4.83 -1.04 3.66
C LEU A 90 -5.74 0.04 4.24
N ILE A 91 -5.76 1.21 3.59
CA ILE A 91 -6.68 2.29 3.92
C ILE A 91 -7.55 2.54 2.68
N VAL A 92 -8.87 2.46 2.85
CA VAL A 92 -9.85 2.79 1.81
C VAL A 92 -10.72 3.93 2.33
N GLN A 93 -10.77 5.02 1.57
CA GLN A 93 -11.51 6.24 1.93
C GLN A 93 -12.60 6.49 0.91
N GLY A 94 -13.84 6.53 1.38
CA GLY A 94 -15.00 6.92 0.60
C GLY A 94 -15.63 8.21 1.14
N THR A 95 -16.73 8.64 0.52
CA THR A 95 -17.44 9.87 0.89
C THR A 95 -18.14 9.82 2.24
N ARG A 96 -18.39 8.62 2.78
CA ARG A 96 -19.11 8.41 4.05
C ARG A 96 -18.33 7.63 5.10
N GLY A 97 -17.11 7.24 4.81
CA GLY A 97 -16.32 6.50 5.77
C GLY A 97 -14.94 6.08 5.30
N THR A 98 -14.16 5.61 6.26
CA THR A 98 -12.80 5.12 6.09
C THR A 98 -12.68 3.74 6.70
N LEU A 99 -12.19 2.78 5.92
CA LEU A 99 -11.78 1.45 6.36
C LEU A 99 -10.26 1.43 6.52
N HIS A 100 -9.78 0.87 7.62
CA HIS A 100 -8.37 0.61 7.87
C HIS A 100 -8.17 -0.83 8.34
N VAL A 101 -7.25 -1.54 7.69
CA VAL A 101 -6.83 -2.92 8.01
C VAL A 101 -5.30 -2.94 8.07
N GLU A 102 -4.70 -3.52 9.11
CA GLU A 102 -3.25 -3.48 9.34
C GLU A 102 -2.52 -4.79 8.94
N ASP A 103 -3.29 -5.84 8.68
CA ASP A 103 -2.84 -7.21 8.41
C ASP A 103 -3.53 -7.82 7.18
N PHE A 104 -3.82 -7.01 6.15
CA PHE A 104 -4.73 -7.42 5.06
C PHE A 104 -4.23 -8.62 4.23
N CYS A 105 -2.92 -8.84 4.14
CA CYS A 105 -2.35 -9.98 3.41
C CYS A 105 -2.27 -11.24 4.27
N ILE A 106 -1.78 -11.10 5.50
CA ILE A 106 -1.53 -12.19 6.44
C ILE A 106 -2.05 -11.71 7.80
N PRO A 107 -3.16 -12.25 8.31
CA PRO A 107 -3.71 -11.88 9.60
C PRO A 107 -2.71 -12.06 10.74
N PHE A 108 -2.76 -11.17 11.73
CA PHE A 108 -1.91 -11.32 12.92
C PHE A 108 -2.26 -12.55 13.77
N GLU A 109 -3.51 -13.00 13.69
CA GLU A 109 -4.02 -14.17 14.40
C GLU A 109 -4.76 -15.09 13.43
N GLU A 110 -4.52 -16.39 13.55
CA GLU A 110 -5.03 -17.39 12.59
C GLU A 110 -6.57 -17.46 12.54
N THR A 111 -7.23 -17.22 13.68
CA THR A 111 -8.67 -17.42 13.84
C THR A 111 -9.47 -16.11 13.92
N LYS A 112 -8.81 -14.95 13.81
CA LYS A 112 -9.51 -13.66 13.83
C LYS A 112 -8.86 -12.65 12.88
N ALA A 113 -9.69 -11.80 12.30
CA ALA A 113 -9.27 -10.61 11.57
C ALA A 113 -9.84 -9.37 12.25
N SER A 114 -9.10 -8.27 12.24
CA SER A 114 -9.53 -7.00 12.83
C SER A 114 -9.48 -5.88 11.80
N PHE A 115 -10.45 -4.99 11.83
CA PHE A 115 -10.45 -3.78 11.02
C PHE A 115 -11.02 -2.62 11.83
N LYS A 116 -10.63 -1.41 11.45
CA LYS A 116 -11.21 -0.17 11.97
C LYS A 116 -12.07 0.45 10.88
N PHE A 117 -13.34 0.68 11.18
CA PHE A 117 -14.24 1.40 10.30
C PHE A 117 -14.77 2.65 11.01
N ILE A 118 -14.70 3.78 10.32
CA ILE A 118 -15.21 5.06 10.80
C ILE A 118 -16.17 5.58 9.74
N SER A 119 -17.39 5.94 10.14
CA SER A 119 -18.41 6.50 9.25
C SER A 119 -18.99 7.79 9.82
N ASP A 120 -19.41 8.69 8.93
CA ASP A 120 -20.21 9.90 9.23
C ASP A 120 -19.67 10.79 10.38
N MET A 121 -18.36 10.79 10.58
CA MET A 121 -17.71 11.61 11.60
C MET A 121 -17.76 13.09 11.25
N LYS A 122 -18.30 13.89 12.17
CA LYS A 122 -18.28 15.35 12.10
C LYS A 122 -17.46 15.90 13.27
N PRO A 123 -16.58 16.89 13.05
CA PRO A 123 -15.93 17.56 14.15
C PRO A 123 -16.99 18.18 15.06
N LYS A 124 -16.83 18.05 16.38
CA LYS A 124 -17.64 18.81 17.32
C LYS A 124 -17.31 20.30 17.12
N PRO A 125 -18.30 21.18 16.97
CA PRO A 125 -18.03 22.61 16.86
C PRO A 125 -17.40 23.11 18.17
N LEU A 126 -16.11 23.40 18.12
CA LEU A 126 -15.35 24.15 19.13
C LEU A 126 -14.74 25.39 18.43
N PHE A 127 -15.58 26.12 17.70
CA PHE A 127 -15.27 27.48 17.30
C PHE A 127 -15.60 28.39 18.49
N LEU A 128 -14.63 28.60 19.38
CA LEU A 128 -14.74 29.58 20.48
C LEU A 128 -14.61 31.04 19.99
N GLY A 129 -14.59 31.26 18.67
CA GLY A 129 -14.45 32.58 18.08
C GLY A 129 -13.11 33.25 18.41
N TRP A 130 -12.99 34.53 18.03
CA TRP A 130 -11.93 35.42 18.48
C TRP A 130 -12.61 36.58 19.24
N GLU A 131 -12.21 36.85 20.48
CA GLU A 131 -12.63 38.07 21.18
C GLU A 131 -11.84 39.25 20.61
N ASN A 132 -12.56 40.21 20.00
CA ASN A 132 -12.02 41.53 19.72
C ASN A 132 -12.21 42.42 20.96
N ARG A 133 -11.17 43.15 21.37
CA ARG A 133 -11.30 44.39 22.14
C ARG A 133 -10.98 45.57 21.24
#